data_AF-A0A2H6GTT3-F1
#
_entry.id   AF-A0A2H6GTT3-F1
#
_cell.length_a   1.000
_cell.length_b   1.000
_cell.length_c   1.000
_cell.angle_alpha   90.00
_cell.angle_beta   90.00
_cell.angle_gamma   90.00
#
_symmetry.space_group_name_H-M   'P 1'
#
loop_
_entity.id
_entity.type
_entity.pdbx_description
1 polymer ?
#
loop_
_entity_poly.entity_id
_entity_poly.type
_entity_poly.pdbx_seq_one_letter_code
_entity_poly.pdbx_strand_id
1 'polypeptide(L)'
;MCEIMNETQKISIVKNFRNTPLGFLRIKRNLNVFHFSDPETEAYLRNILRLTPLENIETKGKNHFFKCFEKNAILTVNSRTFTIITAKGIDKK
;
A
#
# COMPACT_ATOMS: atom_id res chain seq x y z
N MET A 1 12.17 8.89 -17.77
CA MET A 1 10.76 8.62 -18.10
C MET A 1 10.05 8.23 -16.81
N CYS A 2 8.94 8.89 -16.46
CA CYS A 2 8.12 8.50 -15.32
C CYS A 2 7.23 7.33 -15.77
N GLU A 3 7.41 6.13 -15.20
CA GLU A 3 6.56 4.98 -15.51
C GLU A 3 5.17 5.19 -14.90
N ILE A 4 4.16 5.34 -15.77
CA ILE A 4 2.76 5.46 -15.36
C ILE A 4 2.21 4.06 -15.12
N MET A 5 1.67 3.83 -13.92
CA MET A 5 0.97 2.59 -13.55
C MET A 5 -0.27 2.40 -14.42
N ASN A 6 -0.48 1.20 -14.95
CA ASN A 6 -1.74 0.84 -15.61
C ASN A 6 -2.63 -0.07 -14.75
N GLU A 7 -3.88 -0.23 -15.15
CA GLU A 7 -4.88 -1.00 -14.40
C GLU A 7 -4.49 -2.47 -14.23
N THR A 8 -3.89 -3.10 -15.25
CA THR A 8 -3.43 -4.50 -15.18
C THR A 8 -2.34 -4.68 -14.12
N GLN A 9 -1.38 -3.76 -14.05
CA GLN A 9 -0.34 -3.77 -13.04
C GLN A 9 -0.92 -3.54 -11.64
N LYS A 10 -1.84 -2.59 -11.48
CA LYS A 10 -2.56 -2.36 -10.22
C LYS A 10 -3.31 -3.61 -9.76
N ILE A 11 -4.06 -4.25 -10.65
CA ILE A 11 -4.77 -5.50 -10.36
C ILE A 11 -3.80 -6.60 -9.92
N SER A 12 -2.63 -6.71 -10.56
CA SER A 12 -1.60 -7.68 -10.18
C SER A 12 -1.09 -7.43 -8.75
N ILE A 13 -0.84 -6.17 -8.39
CA ILE A 13 -0.43 -5.79 -7.03
C ILE A 13 -1.54 -6.10 -6.02
N VAL A 14 -2.79 -5.71 -6.30
CA VAL A 14 -3.94 -5.94 -5.42
C VAL A 14 -4.13 -7.43 -5.13
N LYS A 15 -3.90 -8.30 -6.11
CA LYS A 15 -4.04 -9.76 -5.95
C LYS A 15 -2.88 -10.39 -5.20
N ASN A 16 -1.66 -9.95 -5.49
CA ASN A 16 -0.42 -10.68 -5.15
C ASN A 16 0.47 -9.97 -4.13
N PHE A 17 0.01 -8.88 -3.50
CA PHE A 17 0.82 -8.23 -2.47
C PHE A 17 1.10 -9.18 -1.31
N ARG A 18 2.19 -8.91 -0.61
CA ARG A 18 2.61 -9.71 0.55
C ARG A 18 3.26 -8.85 1.61
N ASN A 19 3.31 -9.38 2.82
CA ASN A 19 3.97 -8.77 3.95
C ASN A 19 4.77 -9.80 4.74
N THR A 20 5.89 -9.36 5.31
CA THR A 20 6.54 -10.10 6.38
C THR A 20 5.83 -9.80 7.71
N PRO A 21 5.92 -10.67 8.72
CA PRO A 21 5.35 -10.40 10.04
C PRO A 21 5.83 -9.07 10.64
N LEU A 22 7.13 -8.76 10.49
CA LEU A 22 7.70 -7.47 10.91
C LEU A 22 7.14 -6.29 10.10
N GLY A 23 6.91 -6.49 8.80
CA GLY A 23 6.26 -5.50 7.94
C GLY A 23 4.84 -5.19 8.39
N PHE A 24 4.06 -6.22 8.72
CA PHE A 24 2.71 -6.06 9.27
C PHE A 24 2.73 -5.25 10.56
N LEU A 25 3.59 -5.61 11.53
CA LEU A 25 3.70 -4.88 12.79
C LEU A 25 3.99 -3.39 12.57
N ARG A 26 4.94 -3.08 11.68
CA ARG A 26 5.30 -1.70 11.32
C ARG A 26 4.14 -0.95 10.67
N ILE A 27 3.45 -1.58 9.73
CA ILE A 27 2.29 -1.00 9.04
C ILE A 27 1.17 -0.70 10.01
N LYS A 28 0.81 -1.66 10.88
CA LYS A 28 -0.25 -1.48 11.88
C LYS A 28 0.03 -0.29 12.77
N ARG A 29 1.26 -0.17 13.28
CA ARG A 29 1.69 0.97 14.10
C ARG A 29 1.62 2.29 13.33
N ASN A 30 2.09 2.32 12.09
CA ASN A 30 2.13 3.56 11.31
C ASN A 30 0.74 4.07 10.92
N LEU A 31 -0.21 3.17 10.69
CA LEU A 31 -1.61 3.49 10.38
C LEU A 31 -2.52 3.53 11.62
N ASN A 32 -1.97 3.32 12.83
CA ASN A 32 -2.72 3.28 14.09
C ASN A 32 -3.83 2.20 14.13
N VAL A 33 -3.59 1.05 13.49
CA VAL A 33 -4.50 -0.10 13.42
C VAL A 33 -3.92 -1.33 14.13
N PHE A 34 -3.19 -1.11 15.23
CA PHE A 34 -2.56 -2.17 16.02
C PHE A 34 -3.54 -3.18 16.64
N HIS A 35 -4.81 -2.81 16.75
CA HIS A 35 -5.89 -3.68 17.22
C HIS A 35 -6.36 -4.67 16.15
N PHE A 36 -5.97 -4.50 14.87
CA PHE A 36 -6.33 -5.44 13.82
C PHE A 36 -5.52 -6.74 13.93
N SER A 37 -6.21 -7.87 13.75
CA SER A 37 -5.61 -9.15 13.42
C SER A 37 -4.88 -9.11 12.07
N ASP A 38 -4.10 -10.14 11.76
CA ASP A 38 -3.39 -10.21 10.47
C ASP A 38 -4.35 -10.27 9.27
N PRO A 39 -5.43 -11.09 9.28
CA PRO A 39 -6.43 -11.09 8.20
C PRO A 39 -7.14 -9.75 8.04
N GLU A 40 -7.49 -9.07 9.14
CA GLU A 40 -8.10 -7.73 9.08
C GLU A 40 -7.14 -6.70 8.49
N THR A 41 -5.87 -6.79 8.85
CA THR A 41 -4.84 -5.90 8.29
C THR A 41 -4.63 -6.18 6.81
N GLU A 42 -4.62 -7.43 6.38
CA GLU A 42 -4.53 -7.79 4.97
C GLU A 42 -5.73 -7.25 4.18
N ALA A 43 -6.96 -7.45 4.67
CA ALA A 43 -8.17 -6.92 4.05
C ALA A 43 -8.14 -5.39 3.96
N TYR A 44 -7.67 -4.72 5.02
CA TYR A 44 -7.52 -3.27 5.06
C TYR A 44 -6.52 -2.75 4.01
N LEU A 45 -5.36 -3.39 3.89
CA LEU A 45 -4.35 -3.04 2.88
C LEU A 45 -4.87 -3.29 1.46
N ARG A 46 -5.58 -4.40 1.24
CA ARG A 46 -6.22 -4.70 -0.05
C ARG A 46 -7.25 -3.63 -0.44
N ASN A 47 -8.03 -3.15 0.52
CA ASN A 47 -8.99 -2.07 0.29
C ASN A 47 -8.28 -0.76 -0.08
N ILE A 48 -7.20 -0.40 0.60
CA ILE A 48 -6.39 0.78 0.24
C ILE A 48 -5.86 0.68 -1.20
N LEU A 49 -5.27 -0.46 -1.58
CA LEU A 49 -4.75 -0.68 -2.93
C LEU A 49 -5.85 -0.59 -4.00
N ARG A 50 -7.03 -1.15 -3.73
CA ARG A 50 -8.19 -1.13 -4.65
C ARG A 50 -8.75 0.28 -4.83
N LEU A 51 -8.98 0.99 -3.73
CA LEU A 51 -9.61 2.31 -3.71
C LEU A 51 -8.70 3.42 -4.22
N THR A 52 -7.37 3.23 -4.22
CA THR A 52 -6.43 4.24 -4.74
C THR A 52 -6.61 4.42 -6.26
N PRO A 53 -7.00 5.61 -6.75
CA PRO A 53 -7.08 5.89 -8.18
C PRO A 53 -5.71 5.84 -8.87
N LEU A 54 -5.64 5.51 -10.17
CA LEU A 54 -4.37 5.37 -10.89
C LEU A 54 -3.55 6.67 -10.89
N GLU A 55 -4.21 7.82 -11.01
CA GLU A 55 -3.63 9.16 -10.94
C GLU A 55 -2.98 9.47 -9.58
N ASN A 56 -3.35 8.72 -8.53
CA ASN A 56 -2.80 8.83 -7.19
C ASN A 56 -1.75 7.74 -6.88
N ILE A 57 -1.25 7.06 -7.91
CA ILE A 57 -0.15 6.11 -7.82
C ILE A 57 1.08 6.72 -8.47
N GLU A 58 2.11 6.93 -7.66
CA GLU A 58 3.40 7.40 -8.15
C GLU A 58 4.43 6.27 -8.15
N THR A 59 5.19 6.13 -9.24
CA THR A 59 6.33 5.18 -9.30
C THR A 59 7.64 5.94 -9.17
N LYS A 60 8.44 5.60 -8.17
CA LYS A 60 9.81 6.12 -8.00
C LYS A 60 10.79 4.97 -7.81
N GLY A 61 11.64 4.75 -8.81
CA GLY A 61 12.62 3.67 -8.79
C GLY A 61 11.96 2.30 -8.60
N LYS A 62 12.29 1.59 -7.52
CA LYS A 62 11.79 0.24 -7.24
C LYS A 62 10.46 0.21 -6.46
N ASN A 63 9.78 1.34 -6.30
CA ASN A 63 8.62 1.46 -5.43
C ASN A 63 7.45 2.17 -6.11
N HIS A 64 6.25 1.70 -5.81
CA HIS A 64 4.98 2.35 -6.09
C HIS A 64 4.40 2.93 -4.80
N PHE A 65 3.91 4.16 -4.87
CA PHE A 65 3.32 4.90 -3.77
C PHE A 65 1.83 5.05 -4.02
N PHE A 66 1.02 4.28 -3.30
CA PHE A 66 -0.44 4.32 -3.40
C PHE A 66 -0.98 5.33 -2.40
N LYS A 67 -1.39 6.52 -2.88
CA LYS A 67 -1.95 7.58 -2.03
C LYS A 67 -3.48 7.50 -2.00
N CYS A 68 -4.01 6.87 -0.96
CA CYS A 68 -5.45 6.71 -0.76
C CYS A 68 -5.98 7.79 0.21
N PHE A 69 -6.57 8.83 -0.35
CA PHE A 69 -7.17 9.91 0.46
C PHE A 69 -8.34 9.42 1.31
N GLU A 70 -9.19 8.54 0.77
CA GLU A 70 -10.35 8.00 1.50
C GLU A 70 -9.97 7.28 2.80
N LYS A 71 -8.81 6.61 2.81
CA LYS A 71 -8.28 5.91 4.00
C LYS A 71 -7.20 6.69 4.75
N ASN A 72 -6.96 7.95 4.36
CA ASN A 72 -5.87 8.77 4.87
C ASN A 72 -4.53 8.00 4.94
N ALA A 73 -4.15 7.30 3.86
CA ALA A 73 -3.02 6.38 3.87
C ALA A 73 -2.17 6.46 2.60
N ILE A 74 -0.86 6.29 2.77
CA ILE A 74 0.10 6.06 1.70
C ILE A 74 0.75 4.71 1.93
N LEU A 75 0.61 3.78 0.97
CA LEU A 75 1.33 2.52 0.97
C LEU A 75 2.54 2.61 0.04
N THR A 76 3.70 2.14 0.52
CA THR A 76 4.89 1.95 -0.32
C THR A 76 5.00 0.47 -0.67
N VAL A 77 4.87 0.16 -1.95
CA VAL A 77 4.86 -1.21 -2.49
C VAL A 77 6.09 -1.41 -3.37
N ASN A 78 6.85 -2.48 -3.16
CA ASN A 78 7.95 -2.82 -4.06
C ASN A 78 7.41 -3.20 -5.45
N SER A 79 7.99 -2.66 -6.52
CA SER A 79 7.52 -2.88 -7.90
C SER A 79 7.75 -4.29 -8.43
N ARG A 80 8.69 -5.04 -7.84
CA ARG A 80 9.04 -6.41 -8.28
C ARG A 80 8.41 -7.46 -7.39
N THR A 81 8.50 -7.28 -6.07
CA THR A 81 8.06 -8.30 -5.12
C THR A 81 6.63 -8.10 -4.64
N PHE A 82 6.02 -6.94 -4.93
CA PHE A 82 4.72 -6.50 -4.40
C PHE A 82 4.65 -6.50 -2.87
N THR A 83 5.80 -6.48 -2.21
CA THR A 83 5.86 -6.37 -0.76
C THR A 83 5.43 -4.97 -0.34
N ILE A 84 4.46 -4.85 0.57
CA ILE A 84 4.16 -3.56 1.20
C ILE A 84 5.25 -3.30 2.23
N ILE A 85 6.17 -2.38 1.91
CA ILE A 85 7.38 -2.10 2.70
C ILE A 85 7.02 -1.30 3.96
N THR A 86 6.17 -0.29 3.78
CA THR A 86 5.72 0.59 4.86
C THR A 86 4.39 1.23 4.46
N ALA A 87 3.72 1.78 5.47
CA ALA A 87 2.58 2.67 5.30
C ALA A 87 2.77 3.93 6.14
N LYS A 88 2.07 5.02 5.81
CA LYS A 88 1.95 6.21 6.66
C LYS A 88 0.63 6.93 6.42
N GLY A 89 0.17 7.71 7.40
CA GLY A 89 -0.95 8.63 7.21
C GLY A 89 -0.56 9.80 6.28
N ILE A 90 -1.53 10.39 5.58
CA ILE A 90 -1.28 11.60 4.77
C ILE A 90 -1.15 12.81 5.70
N ASP A 91 -1.99 12.91 6.72
CA ASP A 91 -2.07 14.08 7.61
C ASP A 91 -1.17 14.02 8.85
N LYS A 92 -0.19 13.10 8.89
CA LYS A 92 0.75 13.06 10.01
C LYS A 92 1.74 14.24 9.89
N LYS A 93 1.43 15.31 10.65
CA LYS A 93 2.41 16.29 11.15
C LYS A 93 3.48 15.59 11.98
#